data_AF-A0A7V9TYD6-F1
#
_entry.id   AF-A0A7V9TYD6-F1
#
_cell.length_a   1.000
_cell.length_b   1.000
_cell.length_c   1.000
_cell.angle_alpha   90.00
_cell.angle_beta   90.00
_cell.angle_gamma   90.00
#
_symmetry.space_group_name_H-M   'P 1'
#
loop_
_entity.id
_entity.type
_entity.pdbx_description
1 polymer ?
#
loop_
_entity_poly.entity_id
_entity_poly.type
_entity_poly.pdbx_seq_one_letter_code
_entity_poly.pdbx_strand_id
1 'polypeptide(L)'
;MAYKSTKKSSVKKKAVKTKVVKKKLSTAATPAKRASKKKRSEKAGAIQKRQWELPTSYCAGGKGWATLREVVDPGVPTMTYSELSPEQRAELVAKRISEQPKFQIAMLGAGLIDQKRAMAEVKGQTAIGRALMEIEQRVINHQVTKALLAEQPKPAKKTKKKKPL
;
A
#
# COMPACT_ATOMS: atom_id res chain seq x y z
N MET A 1 -61.81 -26.54 -5.12
CA MET A 1 -61.12 -27.19 -3.98
C MET A 1 -60.77 -28.61 -4.38
N ALA A 2 -59.49 -28.95 -4.46
CA ALA A 2 -59.03 -30.30 -4.77
C ALA A 2 -57.79 -30.60 -3.91
N TYR A 3 -57.95 -31.53 -2.98
CA TYR A 3 -56.91 -32.03 -2.10
C TYR A 3 -56.14 -33.14 -2.82
N LYS A 4 -54.81 -33.06 -2.90
CA LYS A 4 -53.97 -34.23 -3.20
C LYS A 4 -52.80 -34.34 -2.23
N SER A 5 -52.80 -35.52 -1.63
CA SER A 5 -51.97 -36.09 -0.59
C SER A 5 -50.47 -36.18 -0.92
N THR A 6 -49.73 -36.18 0.17
CA THR A 6 -48.30 -36.40 0.41
C THR A 6 -47.67 -37.58 -0.32
N LYS A 7 -46.43 -37.41 -0.79
CA LYS A 7 -45.45 -38.50 -0.93
C LYS A 7 -44.11 -38.11 -0.29
N LYS A 8 -43.87 -38.69 0.90
CA LYS A 8 -42.54 -38.87 1.50
C LYS A 8 -41.78 -39.93 0.69
N SER A 9 -40.54 -39.65 0.28
CA SER A 9 -39.59 -40.71 -0.05
C SER A 9 -38.14 -40.33 0.30
N SER A 10 -37.69 -40.96 1.39
CA SER A 10 -36.34 -41.48 1.65
C SER A 10 -35.11 -40.65 1.24
N VAL A 11 -34.57 -39.92 2.22
CA VAL A 11 -33.16 -39.49 2.25
C VAL A 11 -32.29 -40.71 2.53
N LYS A 12 -31.52 -41.17 1.53
CA LYS A 12 -30.46 -42.18 1.73
C LYS A 12 -29.26 -41.53 2.45
N LYS A 13 -29.14 -41.80 3.75
CA LYS A 13 -27.95 -41.47 4.57
C LYS A 13 -26.76 -42.31 4.08
N LYS A 14 -25.79 -41.70 3.40
CA LYS A 14 -24.50 -42.34 3.11
C LYS A 14 -23.58 -42.23 4.34
N ALA A 15 -23.06 -43.38 4.73
CA ALA A 15 -22.26 -43.61 5.93
C ALA A 15 -20.94 -42.81 5.94
N VAL A 16 -20.70 -42.15 7.07
CA VAL A 16 -19.44 -41.51 7.44
C VAL A 16 -18.46 -42.61 7.87
N LYS A 17 -17.40 -42.84 7.10
CA LYS A 17 -16.28 -43.71 7.50
C LYS A 17 -15.23 -42.87 8.25
N THR A 18 -15.26 -42.92 9.57
CA THR A 18 -14.20 -42.44 10.46
C THR A 18 -13.01 -43.40 10.40
N LYS A 19 -11.96 -43.04 9.66
CA LYS A 19 -10.65 -43.71 9.79
C LYS A 19 -9.83 -43.03 10.88
N VAL A 20 -9.76 -43.69 12.03
CA VAL A 20 -8.77 -43.45 13.08
C VAL A 20 -7.39 -43.84 12.52
N VAL A 21 -6.51 -42.87 12.31
CA VAL A 21 -5.09 -43.15 12.01
C VAL A 21 -4.26 -42.82 13.25
N LYS A 22 -3.58 -43.87 13.72
CA LYS A 22 -2.74 -43.93 14.90
C LYS A 22 -1.60 -42.91 14.86
N LYS A 23 -1.44 -42.25 16.00
CA LYS A 23 -0.25 -41.56 16.51
C LYS A 23 0.99 -42.46 16.38
N LYS A 24 2.02 -41.99 15.67
CA LYS A 24 3.42 -42.43 15.86
C LYS A 24 4.29 -41.18 16.03
N LEU A 25 4.71 -40.95 17.27
CA LEU A 25 5.94 -40.22 17.55
C LEU A 25 7.12 -41.11 17.15
N SER A 26 8.08 -40.58 16.40
CA SER A 26 9.50 -40.88 16.62
C SER A 26 10.40 -39.97 15.79
N THR A 27 11.22 -39.22 16.52
CA THR A 27 12.66 -39.00 16.34
C THR A 27 13.20 -38.07 15.24
N ALA A 28 14.09 -37.17 15.74
CA ALA A 28 15.19 -36.47 15.06
C ALA A 28 14.85 -35.22 14.23
N ALA A 29 14.55 -34.14 14.95
CA ALA A 29 14.74 -32.78 14.45
C ALA A 29 16.25 -32.47 14.38
N THR A 30 16.84 -32.56 13.19
CA THR A 30 18.13 -31.92 12.88
C THR A 30 17.91 -30.40 12.86
N PRO A 31 18.61 -29.60 13.68
CA PRO A 31 18.52 -28.16 13.60
C PRO A 31 19.30 -27.70 12.36
N ALA A 32 18.61 -27.66 11.21
CA ALA A 32 19.14 -26.98 10.04
C ALA A 32 19.37 -25.50 10.42
N LYS A 33 20.64 -25.12 10.56
CA LYS A 33 21.11 -23.73 10.63
C LYS A 33 20.45 -22.95 9.50
N ARG A 34 19.33 -22.29 9.78
CA ARG A 34 18.76 -21.25 8.93
C ARG A 34 19.75 -20.10 8.98
N ALA A 35 20.68 -20.10 8.02
CA ALA A 35 21.47 -18.94 7.67
C ALA A 35 20.46 -17.85 7.30
N SER A 36 20.14 -17.00 8.28
CA SER A 36 19.35 -15.80 8.10
C SER A 36 20.12 -14.93 7.12
N LYS A 37 19.77 -15.03 5.83
CA LYS A 37 20.22 -14.11 4.79
C LYS A 37 19.73 -12.75 5.24
N LYS A 38 20.62 -11.99 5.87
CA LYS A 38 20.40 -10.66 6.42
C LYS A 38 20.14 -9.75 5.22
N LYS A 39 18.91 -9.79 4.71
CA LYS A 39 18.41 -8.86 3.71
C LYS A 39 18.55 -7.51 4.39
N ARG A 40 19.55 -6.73 3.98
CA ARG A 40 19.76 -5.36 4.46
C ARG A 40 18.41 -4.68 4.33
N SER A 41 17.74 -4.46 5.46
CA SER A 41 16.60 -3.57 5.53
C SER A 41 17.15 -2.23 5.05
N GLU A 42 16.75 -1.80 3.86
CA GLU A 42 16.92 -0.40 3.46
C GLU A 42 16.46 0.43 4.65
N LYS A 43 17.33 1.33 5.13
CA LYS A 43 17.13 2.07 6.39
C LYS A 43 15.67 2.52 6.45
N ALA A 44 14.95 2.16 7.51
CA ALA A 44 13.51 2.41 7.68
C ALA A 44 13.08 3.89 7.57
N GLY A 45 14.03 4.82 7.36
CA GLY A 45 13.79 6.23 7.09
C GLY A 45 14.05 6.68 5.65
N ALA A 46 14.76 5.90 4.81
CA ALA A 46 15.08 6.32 3.44
C ALA A 46 13.88 6.08 2.51
N ILE A 47 13.50 7.12 1.75
CA ILE A 47 12.51 7.00 0.68
C ILE A 47 13.05 5.99 -0.34
N GLN A 48 12.26 4.98 -0.67
CA GLN A 48 12.67 3.96 -1.64
C GLN A 48 12.96 4.61 -2.99
N LYS A 49 13.99 4.16 -3.72
CA LYS A 49 14.38 4.75 -5.01
C LYS A 49 13.19 4.89 -5.98
N ARG A 50 12.33 3.88 -6.03
CA ARG A 50 11.12 3.88 -6.87
C ARG A 50 10.13 4.98 -6.50
N GLN A 51 10.02 5.35 -5.22
CA GLN A 51 9.09 6.40 -4.78
C GLN A 51 9.51 7.79 -5.26
N TRP A 52 10.79 7.99 -5.59
CA TRP A 52 11.28 9.23 -6.18
C TRP A 52 10.81 9.43 -7.62
N GLU A 53 10.56 8.33 -8.34
CA GLU A 53 10.16 8.33 -9.76
C GLU A 53 8.63 8.30 -9.94
N LEU A 54 7.87 8.08 -8.85
CA LEU A 54 6.43 8.06 -8.92
C LEU A 54 5.86 9.47 -9.19
N PRO A 55 4.80 9.58 -10.01
CA PRO A 55 4.11 10.83 -10.23
C PRO A 55 3.52 11.31 -8.92
N THR A 56 3.83 12.55 -8.54
CA THR A 56 3.53 13.12 -7.21
C THR A 56 2.66 14.37 -7.33
N SER A 57 2.85 15.18 -8.37
CA SER A 57 1.95 16.27 -8.74
C SER A 57 1.91 16.48 -10.26
N TYR A 58 1.40 17.63 -10.72
CA TYR A 58 1.49 18.06 -12.12
C TYR A 58 2.51 19.19 -12.27
N CYS A 59 3.12 19.29 -13.44
CA CYS A 59 3.95 20.45 -13.79
C CYS A 59 3.08 21.72 -13.88
N ALA A 60 3.68 22.90 -13.67
CA ALA A 60 2.98 24.17 -13.85
C ALA A 60 2.38 24.26 -15.26
N GLY A 61 1.08 24.55 -15.31
CA GLY A 61 0.29 24.55 -16.55
C GLY A 61 -0.50 23.26 -16.81
N GLY A 62 -0.45 22.28 -15.91
CA GLY A 62 -1.31 21.08 -15.96
C GLY A 62 -0.99 20.10 -17.09
N LYS A 63 0.07 20.36 -17.87
CA LYS A 63 0.57 19.47 -18.92
C LYS A 63 1.74 18.65 -18.39
N GLY A 64 1.46 17.41 -18.03
CA GLY A 64 2.47 16.44 -17.58
C GLY A 64 2.53 16.28 -16.07
N TRP A 65 3.01 15.11 -15.64
CA TRP A 65 3.17 14.81 -14.22
C TRP A 65 4.55 15.18 -13.75
N ALA A 66 4.61 15.75 -12.55
CA ALA A 66 5.83 15.98 -11.83
C ALA A 66 6.12 14.81 -10.89
N THR A 67 7.35 14.36 -10.89
CA THR A 67 7.89 13.33 -9.99
C THR A 67 8.22 13.93 -8.62
N LEU A 68 8.45 13.08 -7.63
CA LEU A 68 8.83 13.55 -6.29
C LEU A 68 10.13 14.38 -6.29
N ARG A 69 11.06 14.10 -7.22
CA ARG A 69 12.30 14.89 -7.36
C ARG A 69 11.98 16.33 -7.78
N GLU A 70 11.20 16.47 -8.84
CA GLU A 70 10.81 17.76 -9.39
C GLU A 70 9.96 18.59 -8.41
N VAL A 71 9.16 17.93 -7.55
CA VAL A 71 8.38 18.61 -6.51
C VAL A 71 9.28 19.17 -5.39
N VAL A 72 10.43 18.55 -5.14
CA VAL A 72 11.38 18.98 -4.10
C VAL A 72 12.34 20.03 -4.66
N ASP A 73 12.64 19.96 -5.96
CA ASP A 73 13.50 20.91 -6.65
C ASP A 73 12.83 22.30 -6.75
N PRO A 74 13.40 23.35 -6.12
CA PRO A 74 12.80 24.69 -6.14
C PRO A 74 12.84 25.37 -7.52
N GLY A 75 13.58 24.79 -8.47
CA GLY A 75 13.69 25.28 -9.85
C GLY A 75 12.59 24.78 -10.80
N VAL A 76 11.78 23.81 -10.38
CA VAL A 76 10.69 23.26 -11.22
C VAL A 76 9.36 23.72 -10.66
N PRO A 77 8.63 24.61 -11.35
CA PRO A 77 7.31 25.04 -10.89
C PRO A 77 6.33 23.86 -11.03
N THR A 78 5.80 23.40 -9.90
CA THR A 78 4.84 22.29 -9.81
C THR A 78 3.53 22.78 -9.19
N MET A 79 2.42 22.14 -9.55
CA MET A 79 1.11 22.45 -9.00
C MET A 79 0.91 21.77 -7.65
N THR A 80 0.29 22.49 -6.72
CA THR A 80 -0.10 21.94 -5.42
C THR A 80 -1.36 21.09 -5.57
N TYR A 81 -1.55 20.07 -4.75
CA TYR A 81 -2.75 19.21 -4.79
C TYR A 81 -4.07 20.00 -4.77
N SER A 82 -4.12 21.10 -4.01
CA SER A 82 -5.29 22.00 -3.94
C SER A 82 -5.65 22.63 -5.28
N GLU A 83 -4.68 22.84 -6.16
CA GLU A 83 -4.84 23.44 -7.49
C GLU A 83 -5.28 22.41 -8.54
N LEU A 84 -5.16 21.11 -8.23
CA LEU A 84 -5.56 20.02 -9.11
C LEU A 84 -7.08 19.83 -9.07
N SER A 85 -7.68 19.58 -10.23
CA SER A 85 -9.08 19.19 -10.34
C SER A 85 -9.32 17.79 -9.72
N PRO A 86 -10.54 17.47 -9.27
CA PRO A 86 -10.86 16.14 -8.76
C PRO A 86 -10.53 15.01 -9.74
N GLU A 87 -10.67 15.26 -11.04
CA GLU A 87 -10.33 14.32 -12.11
C GLU A 87 -8.82 14.12 -12.23
N GLN A 88 -8.04 15.21 -12.25
CA GLN A 88 -6.57 15.13 -12.27
C GLN A 88 -6.03 14.40 -11.03
N ARG A 89 -6.64 14.64 -9.87
CA ARG A 89 -6.28 13.92 -8.63
C ARG A 89 -6.57 12.43 -8.76
N ALA A 90 -7.72 12.06 -9.31
CA ALA A 90 -8.09 10.67 -9.52
C ALA A 90 -7.15 9.98 -10.52
N GLU A 91 -6.81 10.66 -11.61
CA GLU A 91 -5.84 10.15 -12.60
C GLU A 91 -4.45 9.94 -12.00
N LEU A 92 -3.96 10.91 -11.23
CA LEU A 92 -2.67 10.82 -10.56
C LEU A 92 -2.62 9.63 -9.61
N VAL A 93 -3.66 9.45 -8.79
CA VAL A 93 -3.75 8.34 -7.85
C VAL A 93 -3.88 7.01 -8.59
N ALA A 94 -4.72 6.93 -9.64
CA ALA A 94 -4.85 5.72 -10.44
C ALA A 94 -3.53 5.32 -11.11
N LYS A 95 -2.76 6.29 -11.61
CA LYS A 95 -1.43 6.07 -12.18
C LYS A 95 -0.47 5.52 -11.14
N ARG A 96 -0.42 6.13 -9.94
CA ARG A 96 0.42 5.64 -8.84
C ARG A 96 0.06 4.23 -8.39
N ILE A 97 -1.24 3.93 -8.27
CA ILE A 97 -1.73 2.58 -7.94
C ILE A 97 -1.27 1.59 -9.03
N SER A 98 -1.33 1.97 -10.31
CA SER A 98 -0.92 1.11 -11.42
C SER A 98 0.58 0.76 -11.41
N GLU A 99 1.42 1.68 -10.95
CA GLU A 99 2.88 1.50 -10.90
C GLU A 99 3.34 0.72 -9.65
N GLN A 100 2.44 0.42 -8.72
CA GLN A 100 2.72 -0.39 -7.54
C GLN A 100 2.49 -1.89 -7.80
N PRO A 101 3.55 -2.73 -7.84
CA PRO A 101 3.45 -4.12 -8.30
C PRO A 101 2.75 -5.09 -7.33
N LYS A 102 2.45 -4.67 -6.09
CA LYS A 102 1.82 -5.49 -5.05
C LYS A 102 0.74 -4.71 -4.30
N PHE A 103 -0.09 -4.00 -5.05
CA PHE A 103 -1.15 -3.19 -4.46
C PHE A 103 -2.28 -4.08 -3.95
N GLN A 104 -2.38 -4.18 -2.62
CA GLN A 104 -3.51 -4.78 -1.91
C GLN A 104 -3.76 -3.98 -0.64
N ILE A 105 -4.99 -3.50 -0.48
CA ILE A 105 -5.42 -2.74 0.70
C ILE A 105 -6.63 -3.43 1.30
N ALA A 106 -6.58 -3.71 2.60
CA ALA A 106 -7.74 -4.11 3.36
C ALA A 106 -8.40 -2.85 3.93
N MET A 107 -9.68 -2.65 3.62
CA MET A 107 -10.46 -1.52 4.12
C MET A 107 -11.69 -2.02 4.87
N LEU A 108 -11.94 -1.46 6.05
CA LEU A 108 -13.10 -1.82 6.87
C LEU A 108 -14.38 -1.56 6.06
N GLY A 109 -15.28 -2.53 6.02
CA GLY A 109 -16.54 -2.46 5.27
C GLY A 109 -16.43 -2.81 3.77
N ALA A 110 -15.29 -2.56 3.11
CA ALA A 110 -15.11 -2.87 1.68
C ALA A 110 -14.31 -4.16 1.41
N GLY A 111 -13.69 -4.73 2.44
CA GLY A 111 -12.91 -5.96 2.36
C GLY A 111 -11.52 -5.74 1.76
N LEU A 112 -10.98 -6.79 1.12
CA LEU A 112 -9.72 -6.71 0.39
C LEU A 112 -9.95 -6.06 -0.98
N ILE A 113 -9.18 -5.03 -1.29
CA ILE A 113 -9.23 -4.28 -2.54
C ILE A 113 -7.94 -4.53 -3.31
N ASP A 114 -8.07 -5.19 -4.46
CA ASP A 114 -6.98 -5.38 -5.42
C ASP A 114 -6.78 -4.15 -6.30
N GLN A 115 -5.61 -4.06 -6.92
CA GLN A 115 -5.21 -2.96 -7.81
C GLN A 115 -6.27 -2.55 -8.85
N LYS A 116 -6.85 -3.53 -9.57
CA LYS A 116 -7.85 -3.27 -10.63
C LYS A 116 -9.11 -2.62 -10.06
N ARG A 117 -9.58 -3.13 -8.92
CA ARG A 117 -10.74 -2.58 -8.22
C ARG A 117 -10.43 -1.17 -7.71
N ALA A 118 -9.29 -0.97 -7.07
CA ALA A 118 -8.86 0.34 -6.57
C ALA A 118 -8.84 1.41 -7.68
N MET A 119 -8.28 1.09 -8.86
CA MET A 119 -8.28 2.00 -10.00
C MET A 119 -9.70 2.34 -10.48
N ALA A 120 -10.60 1.36 -10.53
CA ALA A 120 -11.99 1.58 -10.93
C ALA A 120 -12.73 2.47 -9.93
N GLU A 121 -12.55 2.23 -8.63
CA GLU A 121 -13.17 3.03 -7.56
C GLU A 121 -12.66 4.47 -7.56
N VAL A 122 -11.35 4.67 -7.74
CA VAL A 122 -10.72 6.00 -7.83
C VAL A 122 -11.20 6.76 -9.07
N LYS A 123 -11.22 6.12 -10.25
CA LYS A 123 -11.73 6.74 -11.48
C LYS A 123 -13.23 7.04 -11.40
N GLY A 124 -14.00 6.17 -10.77
CA GLY A 124 -15.43 6.38 -10.51
C GLY A 124 -15.72 7.36 -9.38
N GLN A 125 -14.68 7.89 -8.70
CA GLN A 125 -14.79 8.82 -7.56
C GLN A 125 -15.81 8.36 -6.50
N THR A 126 -15.90 7.06 -6.27
CA THR A 126 -16.81 6.46 -5.29
C THR A 126 -16.37 6.83 -3.87
N ALA A 127 -17.18 6.55 -2.85
CA ALA A 127 -16.77 6.77 -1.46
C ALA A 127 -15.45 6.05 -1.12
N ILE A 128 -15.25 4.84 -1.66
CA ILE A 128 -14.01 4.07 -1.55
C ILE A 128 -12.88 4.77 -2.29
N GLY A 129 -13.12 5.19 -3.55
CA GLY A 129 -12.13 5.89 -4.36
C GLY A 129 -11.65 7.20 -3.73
N ARG A 130 -12.56 8.00 -3.18
CA ARG A 130 -12.24 9.23 -2.46
C ARG A 130 -11.38 8.95 -1.22
N ALA A 131 -11.72 7.93 -0.44
CA ALA A 131 -10.89 7.52 0.70
C ALA A 131 -9.48 7.10 0.26
N LEU A 132 -9.36 6.35 -0.84
CA LEU A 132 -8.07 5.98 -1.41
C LEU A 132 -7.26 7.20 -1.87
N MET A 133 -7.92 8.19 -2.49
CA MET A 133 -7.28 9.44 -2.89
C MET A 133 -6.77 10.23 -1.69
N GLU A 134 -7.53 10.29 -0.60
CA GLU A 134 -7.11 10.96 0.64
C GLU A 134 -5.92 10.27 1.31
N ILE A 135 -5.94 8.94 1.37
CA ILE A 135 -4.82 8.15 1.90
C ILE A 135 -3.57 8.42 1.08
N GLU A 136 -3.67 8.34 -0.24
CA GLU A 136 -2.52 8.58 -1.11
C GLU A 136 -2.00 10.00 -0.98
N GLN A 137 -2.89 10.99 -0.83
CA GLN A 137 -2.48 12.37 -0.60
C GLN A 137 -1.67 12.54 0.69
N ARG A 138 -2.07 11.86 1.77
CA ARG A 138 -1.31 11.86 3.03
C ARG A 138 0.06 11.21 2.85
N VAL A 139 0.13 10.11 2.08
CA VAL A 139 1.39 9.43 1.77
C VAL A 139 2.32 10.34 0.96
N ILE A 140 1.80 11.00 -0.07
CA ILE A 140 2.53 11.96 -0.89
C ILE A 140 3.08 13.10 -0.02
N ASN A 141 2.23 13.75 0.79
CA ASN A 141 2.64 14.83 1.68
C ASN A 141 3.75 14.38 2.64
N HIS A 142 3.64 13.16 3.17
CA HIS A 142 4.66 12.59 4.04
C HIS A 142 5.98 12.35 3.30
N GLN A 143 5.94 11.86 2.05
CA GLN A 143 7.12 11.67 1.21
C GLN A 143 7.81 12.99 0.89
N VAL A 144 7.05 14.02 0.49
CA VAL A 144 7.57 15.37 0.21
C VAL A 144 8.20 15.97 1.47
N THR A 145 7.52 15.91 2.61
CA THR A 145 8.07 16.42 3.89
C THR A 145 9.38 15.73 4.25
N LYS A 146 9.47 14.41 4.07
CA LYS A 146 10.69 13.66 4.32
C LYS A 146 11.81 13.98 3.35
N ALA A 147 11.48 14.21 2.08
CA ALA A 147 12.45 14.58 1.05
C ALA A 147 13.06 15.96 1.35
N LEU A 148 12.22 16.95 1.65
CA LEU A 148 12.66 18.29 2.07
C LEU A 148 13.56 18.23 3.31
N LEU A 149 13.19 17.46 4.33
CA LEU A 149 14.02 17.28 5.52
C LEU A 149 15.34 16.53 5.26
N ALA A 150 15.39 15.70 4.21
CA ALA A 150 16.60 14.94 3.86
C ALA A 150 17.61 15.79 3.07
N GLU A 151 17.14 16.73 2.27
CA GLU A 151 18.00 17.67 1.53
C GLU A 151 18.49 18.84 2.38
N GLN A 152 17.80 19.15 3.48
CA GLN A 152 18.30 20.12 4.46
C GLN A 152 19.52 19.55 5.19
N PRO A 153 20.67 20.26 5.19
CA PRO A 153 21.86 19.81 5.91
C PRO A 153 21.54 19.73 7.40
N LYS A 154 21.69 18.53 7.97
CA LYS A 154 21.50 18.30 9.42
C LYS A 154 22.30 19.35 10.20
N PRO A 155 21.71 20.08 11.15
CA PRO A 155 22.47 21.03 11.96
C PRO A 155 23.59 20.27 12.67
N ALA A 156 24.83 20.71 12.44
CA ALA A 156 26.03 20.11 13.01
C ALA A 156 25.83 19.95 14.52
N LYS A 157 25.95 18.71 15.01
CA LYS A 157 25.93 18.40 16.44
C LYS A 157 26.99 19.27 17.12
N LYS A 158 26.56 20.25 17.92
CA LYS A 158 27.44 21.06 18.78
C LYS A 158 28.28 20.10 19.63
N THR A 159 29.56 19.99 19.32
CA THR A 159 30.56 19.34 20.16
C THR A 159 30.58 20.08 21.49
N LYS A 160 30.25 19.38 22.58
CA LYS A 160 30.40 19.89 23.94
C LYS A 160 31.88 20.22 24.15
N LYS A 161 32.26 21.51 24.09
CA LYS A 161 33.58 21.99 24.55
C LYS A 161 33.70 21.65 26.03
N LYS A 162 34.60 20.71 26.36
CA LYS A 162 35.07 20.52 27.74
C LYS A 162 35.79 21.81 28.17
N LYS A 163 35.35 22.41 29.28
CA LYS A 163 36.07 23.52 29.92
C LYS A 163 37.42 22.99 30.46
N PRO A 164 38.53 23.69 30.27
CA PRO A 164 39.76 23.39 30.99
C PRO A 164 39.60 23.82 32.46
N LEU A 165 40.15 22.99 33.36
CA LEU A 165 40.40 23.29 34.76
C LEU A 165 41.76 23.97 34.88
#